data_AF-A0AAE8ING3-F1
#
_entry.id   AF-A0AAE8ING3-F1
#
_cell.length_a   1.000
_cell.length_b   1.000
_cell.length_c   1.000
_cell.angle_alpha   90.00
_cell.angle_beta   90.00
_cell.angle_gamma   90.00
#
_symmetry.space_group_name_H-M   'P 1'
#
loop_
_entity.id
_entity.type
_entity.pdbx_description
1 polymer ?
#
loop_
_entity_poly.entity_id
_entity_poly.type
_entity_poly.pdbx_seq_one_letter_code
_entity_poly.pdbx_strand_id
1 'polypeptide(L)'
;MSPTTHTTGQDPEVQLQRVCTQAYGEPLQLLWWEIADAQGSLKVICREQRRGYYIEALLHRTAAGYQPSHGLVAAFATLLKPDPSRWENLTKRATATDWQALDRLWFYALTIPDSEILWGDETIIGVTVAEKAIARFGYAVPDPSLLPVLIFENRALGLNLISYVCDPDHFAGENLLYDHRTHRGEAYPNLFEAQIRLKQKLDLYFPG
;
A
#
# COMPACT_ATOMS: atom_id res chain seq x y z
N MET A 1 23.29 -9.42 -22.56
CA MET A 1 24.43 -10.34 -22.33
C MET A 1 23.98 -11.39 -21.33
N SER A 2 24.39 -12.63 -21.56
CA SER A 2 23.76 -13.90 -21.13
C SER A 2 23.46 -14.05 -19.64
N PRO A 3 22.36 -14.76 -19.26
CA PRO A 3 22.09 -15.12 -17.88
C PRO A 3 22.91 -16.35 -17.50
N THR A 4 23.81 -16.20 -16.54
CA THR A 4 24.48 -17.33 -15.89
C THR A 4 23.48 -18.03 -14.98
N THR A 5 23.14 -19.25 -15.37
CA THR A 5 22.40 -20.23 -14.56
C THR A 5 23.18 -20.57 -13.29
N HIS A 6 22.63 -20.19 -12.13
CA HIS A 6 22.99 -20.79 -10.84
C HIS A 6 21.86 -21.72 -10.37
N THR A 7 22.23 -22.98 -10.20
CA THR A 7 21.38 -24.13 -9.93
C THR A 7 21.10 -24.26 -8.43
N THR A 8 19.96 -23.74 -8.00
CA THR A 8 19.07 -24.30 -6.95
C THR A 8 17.74 -23.57 -7.11
N GLY A 9 16.83 -24.18 -7.86
CA GLY A 9 15.67 -23.53 -8.48
C GLY A 9 14.58 -23.09 -7.51
N GLN A 10 14.81 -21.98 -6.79
CA GLN A 10 13.76 -21.18 -6.18
C GLN A 10 13.99 -19.72 -6.58
N ASP A 11 12.94 -19.09 -7.07
CA ASP A 11 12.88 -17.67 -7.40
C ASP A 11 13.44 -16.85 -6.20
N PRO A 12 14.39 -15.90 -6.43
CA PRO A 12 14.92 -15.03 -5.38
C PRO A 12 13.83 -14.39 -4.51
N GLU A 13 12.68 -14.05 -5.09
CA GLU A 13 11.54 -13.50 -4.37
C GLU A 13 10.87 -14.53 -3.45
N VAL A 14 10.74 -15.78 -3.90
CA VAL A 14 10.23 -16.89 -3.09
C VAL A 14 11.17 -17.18 -1.92
N GLN A 15 12.48 -17.11 -2.13
CA GLN A 15 13.45 -17.25 -1.05
C GLN A 15 13.34 -16.09 -0.05
N LEU A 16 13.26 -14.85 -0.54
CA LEU A 16 13.14 -13.67 0.30
C LEU A 16 11.86 -13.70 1.15
N GLN A 17 10.72 -14.03 0.54
CA GLN A 17 9.45 -14.19 1.24
C GLN A 17 9.52 -15.26 2.33
N ARG A 18 10.20 -16.38 2.07
CA ARG A 18 10.40 -17.45 3.07
C ARG A 18 11.21 -16.95 4.26
N VAL A 19 12.34 -16.28 4.01
CA VAL A 19 13.19 -15.72 5.07
C VAL A 19 12.40 -14.74 5.93
N CYS A 20 11.65 -13.82 5.30
CA CYS A 20 10.84 -12.85 6.03
C CYS A 20 9.71 -13.52 6.83
N THR A 21 9.03 -14.52 6.25
CA THR A 21 7.98 -15.29 6.93
C THR A 21 8.52 -16.03 8.16
N GLN A 22 9.69 -16.67 8.03
CA GLN A 22 10.34 -17.36 9.15
C GLN A 22 10.77 -16.39 10.25
N ALA A 23 11.30 -15.22 9.87
CA ALA A 23 11.72 -14.19 10.82
C ALA A 23 10.55 -13.59 11.59
N TYR A 24 9.46 -13.29 10.89
CA TYR A 24 8.29 -12.61 11.46
C TYR A 24 7.38 -13.58 12.24
N GLY A 25 7.34 -14.86 11.84
CA GLY A 25 6.56 -15.90 12.51
C GLY A 25 5.11 -16.06 12.02
N GLU A 26 4.70 -15.30 11.01
CA GLU A 26 3.37 -15.41 10.36
C GLU A 26 3.54 -15.36 8.83
N PRO A 27 2.59 -15.91 8.05
CA PRO A 27 2.64 -15.85 6.59
C PRO A 27 2.70 -14.41 6.07
N LEU A 28 3.73 -14.12 5.26
CA LEU A 28 3.91 -12.84 4.60
C LEU A 28 3.72 -12.97 3.09
N GLN A 29 3.04 -12.00 2.50
CA GLN A 29 3.05 -11.71 1.07
C GLN A 29 4.15 -10.68 0.79
N LEU A 30 5.13 -11.02 -0.04
CA LEU A 30 6.12 -10.04 -0.51
C LEU A 30 5.46 -9.05 -1.47
N LEU A 31 5.74 -7.76 -1.30
CA LEU A 31 5.28 -6.71 -2.21
C LEU A 31 6.43 -6.10 -3.00
N TRP A 32 7.53 -5.78 -2.31
CA TRP A 32 8.65 -5.05 -2.90
C TRP A 32 9.90 -5.23 -2.06
N TRP A 33 11.07 -5.08 -2.69
CA TRP A 33 12.34 -5.06 -2.00
C TRP A 33 13.40 -4.27 -2.77
N GLU A 34 14.44 -3.84 -2.06
CA GLU A 34 15.63 -3.21 -2.63
C GLU A 34 16.88 -3.58 -1.82
N ILE A 35 18.05 -3.29 -2.41
CA ILE A 35 19.32 -3.32 -1.69
C ILE A 35 19.43 -2.02 -0.88
N ALA A 36 19.49 -2.16 0.43
CA ALA A 36 19.48 -1.04 1.36
C ALA A 36 20.88 -0.41 1.55
N ASP A 37 21.95 -1.19 1.39
CA ASP A 37 23.32 -0.73 1.60
C ASP A 37 24.34 -1.42 0.68
N ALA A 38 25.57 -0.89 0.65
CA ALA A 38 26.67 -1.43 -0.16
C ALA A 38 27.14 -2.83 0.30
N GLN A 39 26.77 -3.24 1.51
CA GLN A 39 27.08 -4.56 2.08
C GLN A 39 26.07 -5.62 1.63
N GLY A 40 25.01 -5.22 0.92
CA GLY A 40 23.98 -6.10 0.39
C GLY A 40 22.89 -6.44 1.39
N SER A 41 22.67 -5.61 2.43
CA SER A 41 21.45 -5.70 3.24
C SER A 41 20.23 -5.40 2.38
N LEU A 42 19.09 -5.99 2.72
CA LEU A 42 17.86 -5.81 1.95
C LEU A 42 16.82 -5.07 2.77
N LYS A 43 16.13 -4.12 2.13
CA LYS A 43 14.88 -3.56 2.63
C LYS A 43 13.74 -4.26 1.92
N VAL A 44 12.77 -4.74 2.68
CA VAL A 44 11.67 -5.58 2.19
C VAL A 44 10.36 -5.05 2.74
N ILE A 45 9.37 -4.87 1.87
CA ILE A 45 8.00 -4.54 2.25
C ILE A 45 7.10 -5.75 2.00
N CYS A 46 6.36 -6.14 3.04
CA CYS A 46 5.48 -7.30 3.03
C CYS A 46 4.11 -6.95 3.62
N ARG A 47 3.08 -7.72 3.23
CA ARG A 47 1.80 -7.77 3.93
C ARG A 47 1.69 -9.07 4.72
N GLU A 48 1.46 -8.94 6.02
CA GLU A 48 1.08 -10.05 6.86
C GLU A 48 -0.34 -10.50 6.51
N GLN A 49 -0.52 -11.79 6.17
CA GLN A 49 -1.74 -12.24 5.52
C GLN A 49 -2.94 -12.37 6.47
N ARG A 50 -2.70 -12.58 7.77
CA ARG A 50 -3.75 -12.89 8.75
C ARG A 50 -4.53 -11.66 9.23
N ARG A 51 -3.82 -10.58 9.53
CA ARG A 51 -4.32 -9.27 10.01
C ARG A 51 -4.21 -8.20 8.93
N GLY A 52 -3.50 -8.44 7.84
CA GLY A 52 -3.35 -7.46 6.76
C GLY A 52 -2.37 -6.34 7.10
N TYR A 53 -1.42 -6.58 8.00
CA TYR A 53 -0.46 -5.55 8.41
C TYR A 53 0.64 -5.36 7.38
N TYR A 54 0.94 -4.11 7.03
CA TYR A 54 2.09 -3.78 6.20
C TYR A 54 3.34 -3.64 7.05
N ILE A 55 4.33 -4.48 6.76
CA ILE A 55 5.57 -4.65 7.51
C ILE A 55 6.74 -4.20 6.65
N GLU A 56 7.62 -3.39 7.24
CA GLU A 56 8.97 -3.15 6.74
C GLU A 56 9.93 -4.08 7.46
N ALA A 57 10.63 -4.93 6.71
CA ALA A 57 11.69 -5.78 7.21
C ALA A 57 13.04 -5.36 6.64
N LEU A 58 14.05 -5.25 7.52
CA LEU A 58 15.44 -5.04 7.16
C LEU A 58 16.21 -6.34 7.40
N LEU A 59 16.79 -6.88 6.35
CA LEU A 59 17.62 -8.09 6.40
C LEU A 59 19.08 -7.66 6.36
N HIS A 60 19.71 -7.55 7.53
CA HIS A 60 21.12 -7.15 7.64
C HIS A 60 22.03 -8.30 7.22
N ARG A 61 22.97 -8.03 6.31
CA ARG A 61 23.93 -9.04 5.88
C ARG A 61 24.99 -9.27 6.96
N THR A 62 25.17 -10.51 7.37
CA THR A 62 26.19 -10.95 8.34
C THR A 62 27.00 -12.12 7.80
N ALA A 63 28.08 -12.50 8.48
CA ALA A 63 28.89 -13.67 8.12
C ALA A 63 28.10 -14.99 8.18
N ALA A 64 27.04 -15.07 9.01
CA ALA A 64 26.20 -16.25 9.17
C ALA A 64 24.96 -16.26 8.25
N GLY A 65 24.76 -15.22 7.43
CA GLY A 65 23.57 -15.05 6.59
C GLY A 65 22.86 -13.73 6.85
N TYR A 66 21.53 -13.69 6.71
CA TYR A 66 20.73 -12.50 7.01
C TYR A 66 20.24 -12.50 8.45
N GLN A 67 20.43 -11.37 9.14
CA GLN A 67 19.81 -11.10 10.43
C GLN A 67 18.61 -10.16 10.23
N PRO A 68 17.37 -10.66 10.41
CA PRO A 68 16.17 -9.86 10.19
C PRO A 68 15.88 -8.92 11.36
N SER A 69 15.37 -7.74 11.05
CA SER A 69 14.61 -6.88 11.96
C SER A 69 13.36 -6.42 11.22
N HIS A 70 12.27 -6.12 11.93
CA HIS A 70 11.04 -5.70 11.29
C HIS A 70 10.18 -4.79 12.17
N GLY A 71 9.37 -3.97 11.52
CA GLY A 71 8.39 -3.09 12.14
C GLY A 71 7.22 -2.83 11.19
N LEU A 72 6.16 -2.20 11.70
CA LEU A 72 5.09 -1.72 10.83
C LEU A 72 5.64 -0.63 9.90
N VAL A 73 5.19 -0.60 8.65
CA VAL A 73 5.45 0.54 7.76
C VAL A 73 4.89 1.80 8.43
N ALA A 74 5.69 2.87 8.51
CA ALA A 74 5.32 4.07 9.27
C ALA A 74 3.96 4.65 8.88
N ALA A 75 3.68 4.74 7.57
CA ALA A 75 2.39 5.20 7.04
C ALA A 75 1.21 4.31 7.49
N PHE A 76 1.43 3.01 7.68
CA PHE A 76 0.41 2.07 8.16
C PHE A 76 0.30 2.07 9.69
N ALA A 77 1.39 2.30 10.41
CA ALA A 77 1.43 2.25 11.87
C ALA A 77 0.52 3.28 12.55
N THR A 78 0.23 4.41 11.88
CA THR A 78 -0.71 5.43 12.37
C THR A 78 -2.14 4.90 12.43
N LEU A 79 -2.53 4.05 11.48
CA LEU A 79 -3.86 3.45 11.37
C LEU A 79 -4.26 2.58 12.57
N LEU A 80 -3.26 1.97 13.22
CA LEU A 80 -3.48 1.03 14.32
C LEU A 80 -3.56 1.72 15.69
N LYS A 81 -3.41 3.05 15.74
CA LYS A 81 -3.41 3.82 17.00
C LYS A 81 -4.63 4.73 17.05
N PRO A 82 -5.28 4.89 18.22
CA PRO A 82 -4.99 4.18 19.48
C PRO A 82 -5.51 2.74 19.52
N ASP A 83 -6.37 2.36 18.56
CA ASP A 83 -7.11 1.09 18.60
C ASP A 83 -6.97 0.30 17.28
N PRO A 84 -6.28 -0.86 17.28
CA PRO A 84 -6.13 -1.70 16.10
C PRO A 84 -7.40 -2.45 15.72
N SER A 85 -8.38 -2.56 16.62
CA SER A 85 -9.58 -3.38 16.41
C SER A 85 -10.45 -2.88 15.25
N ARG A 86 -10.39 -1.56 14.96
CA ARG A 86 -11.04 -0.97 13.78
C ARG A 86 -10.51 -1.61 12.49
N TRP A 87 -9.19 -1.68 12.33
CA TRP A 87 -8.57 -2.34 11.18
C TRP A 87 -8.87 -3.85 11.16
N GLU A 88 -8.73 -4.53 12.29
CA GLU A 88 -9.00 -5.97 12.38
C GLU A 88 -10.46 -6.33 12.03
N ASN A 89 -11.42 -5.44 12.29
CA ASN A 89 -12.80 -5.62 11.87
C ASN A 89 -13.00 -5.33 10.38
N LEU A 90 -12.30 -4.32 9.85
CA LEU A 90 -12.32 -3.99 8.43
C LEU A 90 -11.81 -5.14 7.56
N THR A 91 -10.69 -5.74 7.95
CA THR A 91 -10.03 -6.79 7.17
C THR A 91 -10.83 -8.09 7.09
N LYS A 92 -11.73 -8.36 8.04
CA LYS A 92 -12.67 -9.49 7.97
C LYS A 92 -13.63 -9.39 6.79
N ARG A 93 -13.87 -8.17 6.28
CA ARG A 93 -14.76 -7.91 5.14
C ARG A 93 -14.02 -7.85 3.81
N ALA A 94 -12.68 -7.82 3.82
CA ALA A 94 -11.86 -7.73 2.63
C ALA A 94 -11.80 -9.08 1.90
N THR A 95 -12.09 -9.06 0.60
CA THR A 95 -11.96 -10.21 -0.29
C THR A 95 -10.51 -10.37 -0.77
N ALA A 96 -10.21 -11.51 -1.40
CA ALA A 96 -8.90 -11.72 -2.03
C ALA A 96 -8.60 -10.65 -3.11
N THR A 97 -9.64 -10.20 -3.83
CA THR A 97 -9.53 -9.16 -4.85
C THR A 97 -9.19 -7.80 -4.23
N ASP A 98 -9.80 -7.46 -3.09
CA ASP A 98 -9.49 -6.22 -2.37
C ASP A 98 -8.05 -6.18 -1.90
N TRP A 99 -7.56 -7.30 -1.35
CA TRP A 99 -6.17 -7.44 -0.95
C TRP A 99 -5.22 -7.30 -2.13
N GLN A 100 -5.53 -7.93 -3.25
CA GLN A 100 -4.72 -7.80 -4.46
C GLN A 100 -4.67 -6.35 -4.94
N ALA A 101 -5.80 -5.64 -4.94
CA ALA A 101 -5.85 -4.24 -5.34
C ALA A 101 -5.04 -3.35 -4.39
N LEU A 102 -5.18 -3.55 -3.07
CA LEU A 102 -4.44 -2.80 -2.07
C LEU A 102 -2.92 -3.05 -2.16
N ASP A 103 -2.51 -4.32 -2.34
CA ASP A 103 -1.11 -4.70 -2.51
C ASP A 103 -0.51 -4.04 -3.78
N ARG A 104 -1.31 -3.88 -4.85
CA ARG A 104 -0.90 -3.16 -6.07
C ARG A 104 -0.73 -1.67 -5.83
N LEU A 105 -1.60 -1.03 -5.06
CA LEU A 105 -1.45 0.39 -4.72
C LEU A 105 -0.17 0.63 -3.93
N TRP A 106 0.13 -0.23 -2.95
CA TRP A 106 1.39 -0.19 -2.22
C TRP A 106 2.59 -0.37 -3.14
N PHE A 107 2.53 -1.34 -4.05
CA PHE A 107 3.57 -1.54 -5.05
C PHE A 107 3.79 -0.27 -5.91
N TYR A 108 2.73 0.40 -6.35
CA TYR A 108 2.85 1.67 -7.11
C TYR A 108 3.51 2.76 -6.28
N ALA A 109 3.11 2.91 -5.01
CA ALA A 109 3.69 3.90 -4.11
C ALA A 109 5.19 3.66 -3.87
N LEU A 110 5.64 2.41 -3.91
CA LEU A 110 7.04 2.02 -3.71
C LEU A 110 7.89 2.10 -4.99
N THR A 111 7.28 2.01 -6.18
CA THR A 111 8.02 1.85 -7.45
C THR A 111 7.93 3.06 -8.37
N ILE A 112 6.88 3.85 -8.28
CA ILE A 112 6.68 5.01 -9.15
C ILE A 112 7.13 6.26 -8.39
N PRO A 113 8.10 7.03 -8.90
CA PRO A 113 8.57 8.26 -8.26
C PRO A 113 7.43 9.23 -7.93
N ASP A 114 7.61 9.98 -6.83
CA ASP A 114 6.65 10.96 -6.31
C ASP A 114 5.27 10.38 -5.97
N SER A 115 5.18 9.06 -5.80
CA SER A 115 4.00 8.37 -5.30
C SER A 115 4.09 8.12 -3.80
N GLU A 116 2.95 8.16 -3.11
CA GLU A 116 2.85 7.79 -1.70
C GLU A 116 1.49 7.19 -1.36
N ILE A 117 1.45 6.42 -0.27
CA ILE A 117 0.21 6.03 0.41
C ILE A 117 0.12 6.79 1.73
N LEU A 118 -1.04 7.38 1.95
CA LEU A 118 -1.42 8.04 3.18
C LEU A 118 -2.69 7.39 3.73
N TRP A 119 -2.82 7.41 5.05
CA TRP A 119 -4.05 7.05 5.74
C TRP A 119 -4.61 8.28 6.42
N GLY A 120 -5.87 8.57 6.13
CA GLY A 120 -6.60 9.62 6.80
C GLY A 120 -7.53 9.04 7.86
N ASP A 121 -7.41 9.49 9.11
CA ASP A 121 -8.28 9.13 10.24
C ASP A 121 -8.92 10.38 10.86
N GLU A 122 -9.71 10.25 11.93
CA GLU A 122 -10.39 11.39 12.59
C GLU A 122 -9.44 12.42 13.23
N THR A 123 -8.18 12.06 13.51
CA THR A 123 -7.17 12.92 14.12
C THR A 123 -6.36 13.70 13.07
N ILE A 124 -6.24 13.12 11.87
CA ILE A 124 -5.61 13.71 10.68
C ILE A 124 -6.68 14.43 9.81
N ILE A 125 -7.94 13.99 9.88
CA ILE A 125 -9.14 14.52 9.21
C ILE A 125 -10.03 15.23 10.24
N GLY A 126 -9.43 16.18 10.96
CA GLY A 126 -10.19 17.30 11.52
C GLY A 126 -10.72 18.19 10.39
N VAL A 127 -11.73 19.02 10.67
CA VAL A 127 -12.40 19.97 9.74
C VAL A 127 -11.43 20.68 8.76
N THR A 128 -10.21 20.97 9.20
CA THR A 128 -9.11 21.58 8.43
C THR A 128 -8.59 20.73 7.25
N VAL A 129 -8.80 19.41 7.25
CA VAL A 129 -8.43 18.50 6.15
C VAL A 129 -9.64 18.03 5.36
N ALA A 130 -10.88 18.13 5.85
CA ALA A 130 -12.00 18.19 4.92
C ALA A 130 -11.78 19.39 3.97
N GLU A 131 -11.35 20.54 4.47
CA GLU A 131 -10.95 21.69 3.64
C GLU A 131 -9.69 21.44 2.79
N LYS A 132 -8.62 20.81 3.31
CA LYS A 132 -7.45 20.48 2.48
C LYS A 132 -7.71 19.35 1.49
N ALA A 133 -8.58 18.39 1.80
CA ALA A 133 -8.96 17.32 0.90
C ALA A 133 -9.96 17.82 -0.15
N ILE A 134 -10.87 18.73 0.21
CA ILE A 134 -11.68 19.50 -0.74
C ILE A 134 -10.76 20.38 -1.61
N ALA A 135 -9.79 21.08 -1.03
CA ALA A 135 -8.85 21.93 -1.76
C ALA A 135 -7.84 21.15 -2.62
N ARG A 136 -7.51 19.90 -2.26
CA ARG A 136 -6.51 19.05 -2.95
C ARG A 136 -7.12 17.96 -3.83
N PHE A 137 -8.36 17.54 -3.58
CA PHE A 137 -9.05 16.45 -4.30
C PHE A 137 -10.46 16.84 -4.80
N GLY A 138 -11.03 17.98 -4.37
CA GLY A 138 -12.28 18.52 -4.93
C GLY A 138 -13.60 18.03 -4.33
N TYR A 139 -13.60 17.24 -3.24
CA TYR A 139 -14.83 16.77 -2.57
C TYR A 139 -14.66 16.58 -1.06
N ALA A 140 -15.78 16.68 -0.33
CA ALA A 140 -15.86 16.55 1.12
C ALA A 140 -15.93 15.09 1.56
N VAL A 141 -15.33 14.76 2.71
CA VAL A 141 -15.66 13.54 3.47
C VAL A 141 -16.92 13.87 4.29
N PRO A 142 -18.12 13.37 3.94
CA PRO A 142 -19.34 13.82 4.58
C PRO A 142 -19.58 13.14 5.93
N ASP A 143 -18.99 11.97 6.16
CA ASP A 143 -19.26 11.14 7.33
C ASP A 143 -17.97 10.55 7.95
N PRO A 144 -17.62 10.91 9.19
CA PRO A 144 -16.52 10.31 9.96
C PRO A 144 -16.61 8.79 10.12
N SER A 145 -17.81 8.20 9.94
CA SER A 145 -18.01 6.75 9.96
C SER A 145 -17.26 6.03 8.83
N LEU A 146 -17.00 6.72 7.71
CA LEU A 146 -16.32 6.20 6.53
C LEU A 146 -14.78 6.26 6.64
N LEU A 147 -14.27 6.85 7.73
CA LEU A 147 -12.85 6.82 8.06
C LEU A 147 -12.45 5.43 8.61
N PRO A 148 -11.18 5.01 8.56
CA PRO A 148 -10.10 5.67 7.86
C PRO A 148 -10.27 5.56 6.33
N VAL A 149 -9.64 6.46 5.59
CA VAL A 149 -9.53 6.38 4.13
C VAL A 149 -8.11 6.10 3.72
N LEU A 150 -7.94 5.26 2.71
CA LEU A 150 -6.67 5.09 2.00
C LEU A 150 -6.58 6.17 0.93
N ILE A 151 -5.45 6.85 0.86
CA ILE A 151 -5.15 7.81 -0.20
C ILE A 151 -3.87 7.35 -0.89
N PHE A 152 -3.96 7.09 -2.18
CA PHE A 152 -2.80 7.05 -3.07
C PHE A 152 -2.68 8.43 -3.74
N GLU A 153 -1.48 9.00 -3.72
CA GLU A 153 -1.17 10.25 -4.41
C GLU A 153 0.09 10.07 -5.26
N ASN A 154 0.05 10.53 -6.50
CA ASN A 154 1.24 10.81 -7.29
C ASN A 154 1.27 12.30 -7.66
N ARG A 155 2.20 13.05 -7.06
CA ARG A 155 2.26 14.51 -7.21
C ARG A 155 2.78 14.97 -8.56
N ALA A 156 3.74 14.25 -9.15
CA ALA A 156 4.32 14.57 -10.45
C ALA A 156 3.32 14.35 -11.60
N LEU A 157 2.48 13.33 -11.47
CA LEU A 157 1.48 12.95 -12.45
C LEU A 157 0.11 13.58 -12.17
N GLY A 158 -0.10 14.13 -10.98
CA GLY A 158 -1.37 14.74 -10.59
C GLY A 158 -2.50 13.72 -10.49
N LEU A 159 -2.20 12.51 -10.00
CA LEU A 159 -3.15 11.41 -9.90
C LEU A 159 -3.41 11.05 -8.44
N ASN A 160 -4.67 11.08 -8.04
CA ASN A 160 -5.07 10.86 -6.67
C ASN A 160 -6.19 9.81 -6.63
N LEU A 161 -6.05 8.77 -5.81
CA LEU A 161 -7.09 7.80 -5.54
C LEU A 161 -7.41 7.81 -4.05
N ILE A 162 -8.67 8.05 -3.69
CA ILE A 162 -9.18 7.88 -2.33
C ILE A 162 -10.07 6.65 -2.31
N SER A 163 -9.88 5.80 -1.30
CA SER A 163 -10.67 4.61 -1.06
C SER A 163 -11.21 4.63 0.37
N TYR A 164 -12.54 4.55 0.49
CA TYR A 164 -13.25 4.48 1.76
C TYR A 164 -13.29 3.03 2.23
N VAL A 165 -12.24 2.60 2.92
CA VAL A 165 -12.10 1.20 3.36
C VAL A 165 -13.14 0.79 4.41
N CYS A 166 -13.80 1.78 5.03
CA CYS A 166 -14.77 1.65 6.11
C CYS A 166 -16.24 1.67 5.67
N ASP A 167 -16.52 1.52 4.38
CA ASP A 167 -17.88 1.45 3.85
C ASP A 167 -18.75 0.41 4.63
N PRO A 168 -20.03 0.71 4.94
CA PRO A 168 -20.88 -0.17 5.74
C PRO A 168 -21.12 -1.54 5.11
N ASP A 169 -21.23 -1.59 3.79
CA ASP A 169 -21.67 -2.75 3.05
C ASP A 169 -20.47 -3.61 2.58
N HIS A 170 -19.36 -2.98 2.19
CA HIS A 170 -18.19 -3.68 1.63
C HIS A 170 -16.86 -3.07 2.09
N PHE A 171 -15.77 -3.85 2.04
CA PHE A 171 -14.44 -3.25 2.18
C PHE A 171 -14.15 -2.41 0.93
N ALA A 172 -13.77 -1.13 1.13
CA ALA A 172 -13.46 -0.23 0.02
C ALA A 172 -14.59 -0.12 -1.02
N GLY A 173 -15.83 0.01 -0.56
CA GLY A 173 -17.03 0.10 -1.41
C GLY A 173 -17.16 1.41 -2.19
N GLU A 174 -16.52 2.47 -1.73
CA GLU A 174 -16.50 3.76 -2.43
C GLU A 174 -15.06 4.15 -2.75
N ASN A 175 -14.79 4.46 -4.01
CA ASN A 175 -13.46 4.81 -4.49
C ASN A 175 -13.55 5.95 -5.50
N LEU A 176 -12.67 6.92 -5.37
CA LEU A 176 -12.67 8.14 -6.16
C LEU A 176 -11.27 8.38 -6.71
N LEU A 177 -11.15 8.32 -8.03
CA LEU A 177 -9.94 8.63 -8.77
C LEU A 177 -10.06 10.01 -9.38
N TYR A 178 -9.18 10.92 -8.99
CA TYR A 178 -9.10 12.27 -9.54
C TYR A 178 -7.82 12.45 -10.34
N ASP A 179 -7.97 13.07 -11.50
CA ASP A 179 -6.89 13.38 -12.43
C ASP A 179 -6.82 14.89 -12.62
N HIS A 180 -5.80 15.49 -12.01
CA HIS A 180 -5.56 16.94 -12.02
C HIS A 180 -5.14 17.47 -13.39
N ARG A 181 -4.63 16.61 -14.28
CA ARG A 181 -4.25 17.04 -15.64
C ARG A 181 -5.47 17.22 -16.53
N THR A 182 -6.51 16.42 -16.30
CA THR A 182 -7.75 16.48 -17.08
C THR A 182 -8.93 17.11 -16.31
N HIS A 183 -8.72 17.48 -15.04
CA HIS A 183 -9.75 17.99 -14.12
C HIS A 183 -10.97 17.07 -14.03
N ARG A 184 -10.75 15.75 -14.07
CA ARG A 184 -11.82 14.75 -14.09
C ARG A 184 -11.75 13.84 -12.87
N GLY A 185 -12.88 13.72 -12.18
CA GLY A 185 -13.12 12.69 -11.17
C GLY A 185 -13.89 11.51 -11.76
N GLU A 186 -13.50 10.29 -11.38
CA GLU A 186 -14.16 9.05 -11.72
C GLU A 186 -14.45 8.27 -10.41
N ALA A 187 -15.69 7.81 -10.24
CA ALA A 187 -16.11 7.03 -9.07
C ALA A 187 -16.24 5.55 -9.42
N TYR A 188 -15.82 4.69 -8.50
CA TYR A 188 -15.82 3.24 -8.68
C TYR A 188 -16.41 2.53 -7.46
N PRO A 189 -17.22 1.48 -7.67
CA PRO A 189 -17.91 0.75 -6.60
C PRO A 189 -17.01 -0.26 -5.87
N ASN A 190 -15.75 -0.44 -6.32
CA ASN A 190 -14.79 -1.32 -5.67
C ASN A 190 -13.35 -0.88 -5.95
N LEU A 191 -12.45 -1.26 -5.04
CA LEU A 191 -11.04 -0.88 -5.10
C LEU A 191 -10.33 -1.44 -6.32
N PHE A 192 -10.74 -2.62 -6.79
CA PHE A 192 -10.13 -3.29 -7.93
C PHE A 192 -10.31 -2.48 -9.22
N GLU A 193 -11.53 -2.07 -9.56
CA GLU A 193 -11.79 -1.23 -10.74
C GLU A 193 -11.05 0.11 -10.65
N ALA A 194 -11.07 0.75 -9.48
CA ALA A 194 -10.37 1.99 -9.24
C ALA A 194 -8.86 1.84 -9.45
N GLN A 195 -8.27 0.77 -8.92
CA GLN A 195 -6.85 0.44 -9.05
C GLN A 195 -6.47 0.14 -10.51
N ILE A 196 -7.30 -0.62 -11.24
CA ILE A 196 -7.07 -0.87 -12.67
C ILE A 196 -7.08 0.43 -13.46
N ARG A 197 -8.03 1.32 -13.18
CA ARG A 197 -8.08 2.63 -13.84
C ARG A 197 -6.86 3.49 -13.50
N LEU A 198 -6.48 3.54 -12.22
CA LEU A 198 -5.29 4.25 -11.78
C LEU A 198 -4.06 3.73 -12.53
N LYS A 199 -3.89 2.40 -12.64
CA LYS A 199 -2.79 1.80 -13.41
C LYS A 199 -2.79 2.29 -14.86
N GLN A 200 -3.93 2.29 -15.54
CA GLN A 200 -4.00 2.77 -16.93
C GLN A 200 -3.55 4.23 -17.06
N LYS A 201 -3.90 5.10 -16.10
CA LYS A 201 -3.46 6.49 -16.09
C LYS A 201 -1.97 6.63 -15.76
N LEU A 202 -1.46 5.83 -14.82
CA LEU A 202 -0.03 5.77 -14.50
C LEU A 202 0.78 5.33 -15.73
N ASP A 203 0.37 4.27 -16.42
CA ASP A 203 1.03 3.78 -17.64
C ASP A 203 0.98 4.84 -18.78
N LEU A 204 -0.10 5.62 -18.86
CA LEU A 204 -0.26 6.68 -19.85
C LEU A 204 0.69 7.85 -19.60
N TYR A 205 0.87 8.26 -18.34
CA TYR A 205 1.66 9.43 -17.98
C TYR A 205 3.12 9.11 -17.63
N PHE A 206 3.40 7.86 -17.32
CA PHE A 206 4.71 7.30 -17.03
C PHE A 206 4.84 5.93 -17.71
N PRO A 207 4.94 5.90 -19.05
CA PRO A 207 5.31 4.67 -19.75
C PRO A 207 6.78 4.41 -19.39
N GLY A 208 7.00 3.43 -18.51
CA GLY A 208 8.33 3.00 -18.10
C GLY A 208 9.22 2.60 -19.28
#